data_AF-A0AAD4EPR1-F1
#
_entry.id   AF-A0AAD4EPR1-F1
#
_cell.length_a   1.000
_cell.length_b   1.000
_cell.length_c   1.000
_cell.angle_alpha   90.00
_cell.angle_beta   90.00
_cell.angle_gamma   90.00
#
_symmetry.space_group_name_H-M   'P 1'
#
loop_
_entity.id
_entity.type
_entity.pdbx_description
1 polymer ?
#
loop_
_entity_poly.entity_id
_entity_poly.type
_entity_poly.pdbx_seq_one_letter_code
_entity_poly.pdbx_strand_id
1 'polypeptide(L)' 'MGSGKNAVKPAALTQKQRIRASIHTVLTVSKNNSGKTVEGRLAREITAIVNGDSKAVSDKELAHKQARENRGKSEDLHI' A
#
# COMPACT_ATOMS: atom_id res chain seq x y z
N MET A 1 -4.15 -28.49 -18.92
CA MET A 1 -4.30 -27.08 -18.50
C MET A 1 -3.46 -26.89 -17.25
N GLY A 2 -2.25 -26.36 -17.38
CA GLY A 2 -1.36 -26.14 -16.24
C GLY A 2 -1.93 -25.03 -15.36
N SER A 3 -2.24 -25.34 -14.10
CA SER A 3 -2.65 -24.35 -13.11
C SER A 3 -1.42 -23.51 -12.75
N GLY A 4 -1.14 -22.50 -13.57
CA GLY A 4 -0.07 -21.54 -13.34
C GLY A 4 -0.39 -20.72 -12.09
N LYS A 5 0.35 -20.96 -11.01
CA LYS A 5 0.24 -20.14 -9.79
C LYS A 5 0.64 -18.72 -10.17
N ASN A 6 -0.28 -17.75 -10.05
CA ASN A 6 0.05 -16.33 -10.24
C ASN A 6 1.03 -15.89 -9.15
N ALA A 7 2.32 -16.02 -9.42
CA ALA A 7 3.37 -15.63 -8.50
C ALA A 7 3.52 -14.10 -8.53
N VAL A 8 3.20 -13.45 -7.41
CA VAL A 8 3.42 -12.01 -7.25
C VAL A 8 4.89 -11.78 -6.94
N LYS A 9 5.64 -11.24 -7.91
CA LYS A 9 7.05 -10.88 -7.74
C LYS A 9 7.16 -9.43 -7.22
N PRO A 10 7.75 -9.20 -6.04
CA PRO A 10 7.91 -7.84 -5.51
C PRO A 10 8.95 -7.08 -6.35
N ALA A 11 8.65 -5.81 -6.64
CA ALA A 11 9.56 -4.89 -7.33
C ALA A 11 9.74 -3.62 -6.50
N ALA A 12 10.97 -3.13 -6.39
CA ALA A 12 11.26 -1.88 -5.72
C ALA A 12 10.75 -0.69 -6.54
N LEU A 13 9.98 0.20 -5.91
CA LEU A 13 9.47 1.40 -6.56
C LEU A 13 10.50 2.53 -6.54
N THR A 14 10.59 3.25 -7.67
CA THR A 14 11.29 4.54 -7.77
C THR A 14 10.62 5.59 -6.88
N GLN A 15 11.32 6.69 -6.60
CA GLN A 15 10.79 7.78 -5.77
C GLN A 15 9.49 8.37 -6.34
N LYS A 16 9.44 8.63 -7.66
CA LYS A 16 8.24 9.16 -8.33
C LYS A 16 7.04 8.21 -8.22
N GLN A 17 7.27 6.91 -8.41
CA GLN A 17 6.23 5.89 -8.26
C GLN A 17 5.74 5.80 -6.82
N ARG A 18 6.66 5.85 -5.85
CA ARG A 18 6.33 5.83 -4.42
C ARG A 18 5.45 7.01 -4.03
N ILE A 19 5.83 8.23 -4.44
CA ILE A 19 5.04 9.45 -4.16
C ILE A 19 3.64 9.33 -4.77
N ARG A 20 3.54 8.95 -6.05
CA ARG A 20 2.25 8.81 -6.73
C ARG A 20 1.35 7.77 -6.04
N ALA A 21 1.90 6.62 -5.69
CA ALA A 21 1.18 5.57 -4.99
C ALA A 21 0.70 6.06 -3.62
N SER A 22 1.56 6.71 -2.84
CA SER A 22 1.20 7.27 -1.53
C SER A 22 0.06 8.28 -1.63
N ILE A 23 0.14 9.26 -2.55
CA ILE A 23 -0.92 10.26 -2.75
C ILE A 23 -2.25 9.58 -3.10
N HIS A 24 -2.23 8.62 -4.02
CA HIS A 24 -3.42 7.89 -4.41
C HIS A 24 -4.04 7.11 -3.23
N THR A 25 -3.21 6.44 -2.43
CA THR A 25 -3.67 5.71 -1.23
C THR A 25 -4.29 6.66 -0.22
N VAL A 26 -3.64 7.77 0.12
CA VAL A 26 -4.17 8.75 1.09
C VAL A 26 -5.51 9.30 0.62
N LEU A 27 -5.62 9.70 -0.65
CA LEU A 27 -6.89 10.19 -1.22
C LEU A 27 -7.98 9.12 -1.17
N THR A 28 -7.63 7.86 -1.46
CA THR A 28 -8.59 6.75 -1.45
C THR A 28 -9.10 6.45 -0.04
N VAL A 29 -8.20 6.37 0.94
CA VAL A 29 -8.58 6.10 2.34
C VAL A 29 -9.37 7.26 2.92
N SER A 30 -9.00 8.52 2.58
CA SER A 30 -9.72 9.70 3.06
C SER A 30 -11.21 9.70 2.68
N LYS A 31 -11.60 9.04 1.58
CA LYS A 31 -13.02 8.94 1.17
C LYS A 31 -13.88 8.21 2.20
N ASN A 32 -13.28 7.36 3.04
CA ASN A 32 -13.98 6.61 4.09
C ASN A 32 -14.14 7.42 5.38
N ASN A 33 -13.45 8.55 5.52
CA ASN A 33 -13.56 9.39 6.71
C ASN A 33 -14.90 10.11 6.75
N SER A 34 -15.40 10.36 7.95
CA SER A 34 -16.62 11.14 8.14
C SER A 34 -16.39 12.62 7.80
N GLY A 35 -17.44 13.28 7.32
CA GLY A 35 -17.43 14.70 6.98
C GLY A 35 -17.99 14.98 5.58
N LYS A 36 -18.58 16.16 5.39
CA LYS A 36 -19.26 16.56 4.14
C LYS A 36 -18.26 16.94 3.04
N THR A 37 -17.23 17.70 3.39
CA THR A 37 -16.25 18.25 2.44
C THR A 37 -15.06 17.32 2.23
N VAL A 38 -14.44 17.39 1.05
CA VAL A 38 -13.26 16.58 0.71
C VAL A 38 -12.07 17.00 1.57
N GLU A 39 -11.90 18.30 1.77
CA GLU A 39 -10.85 18.93 2.57
C GLU A 39 -10.90 18.45 4.01
N GLY A 40 -12.11 18.40 4.60
CA GLY A 40 -12.30 17.95 5.97
C GLY A 40 -12.00 16.46 6.15
N ARG A 41 -12.33 15.64 5.15
CA ARG A 41 -12.00 14.21 5.16
C ARG A 41 -10.50 13.96 5.01
N LEU A 42 -9.85 14.73 4.12
CA LEU A 42 -8.41 14.65 3.90
C LEU A 42 -7.61 15.13 5.11
N ALA A 43 -8.01 16.22 5.76
CA ALA A 43 -7.34 16.72 6.96
C ALA A 43 -7.37 15.69 8.11
N ARG A 44 -8.51 15.02 8.29
CA ARG A 44 -8.62 13.91 9.27
C ARG A 44 -7.70 12.75 8.91
N GLU A 45 -7.62 12.41 7.63
CA GLU A 45 -6.72 11.34 7.18
C GLU A 45 -5.25 11.65 7.44
N ILE A 46 -4.83 12.88 7.12
CA ILE A 46 -3.46 13.34 7.40
C ILE A 46 -3.17 13.26 8.89
N THR A 47 -4.10 13.68 9.75
CA THR A 47 -3.96 13.60 11.20
C THR A 47 -3.81 12.14 11.66
N ALA A 48 -4.65 11.23 11.16
CA ALA A 48 -4.57 9.80 11.49
C ALA A 48 -3.25 9.17 11.02
N ILE A 49 -2.71 9.58 9.86
CA ILE A 49 -1.39 9.14 9.38
C ILE A 49 -0.28 9.59 10.33
N VAL A 50 -0.29 10.85 10.75
CA VAL A 50 0.70 11.41 11.68
C VAL A 50 0.66 10.67 13.02
N ASN A 51 -0.52 10.30 13.49
CA ASN A 51 -0.71 9.53 14.72
C ASN A 51 -0.39 8.03 14.57
N GLY A 52 -0.28 7.52 13.35
CA GLY A 52 -0.06 6.10 13.06
C GLY A 52 -1.34 5.24 13.01
N ASP A 53 -2.52 5.84 13.17
CA ASP A 53 -3.81 5.15 13.23
C ASP A 53 -4.48 4.97 11.86
N SER A 54 -3.87 5.48 10.79
CA SER A 54 -4.44 5.40 9.44
C SER A 54 -4.32 4.00 8.84
N LYS A 55 -5.40 3.57 8.16
CA LYS A 55 -5.41 2.36 7.33
C LYS A 55 -4.34 2.38 6.23
N ALA A 56 -3.98 3.57 5.73
CA ALA A 56 -2.90 3.70 4.74
C ALA A 56 -1.55 3.22 5.29
N VAL A 57 -1.30 3.42 6.59
CA VAL A 57 -0.07 2.96 7.27
C VAL A 57 -0.09 1.44 7.42
N SER A 58 -1.20 0.87 7.90
CA SER A 58 -1.35 -0.59 8.05
C SER A 58 -1.24 -1.32 6.71
N ASP A 59 -1.86 -0.78 5.65
CA ASP A 59 -1.82 -1.38 4.31
C ASP A 59 -0.39 -1.34 3.72
N LYS A 60 0.34 -0.24 3.97
CA LYS A 60 1.76 -0.13 3.57
C LYS A 60 2.62 -1.19 4.25
N GLU A 61 2.44 -1.39 5.54
CA GLU A 61 3.18 -2.41 6.31
C GLU A 61 2.84 -3.83 5.87
N LEU A 62 1.56 -4.10 5.61
CA LEU A 62 1.11 -5.37 5.05
C LEU A 62 1.74 -5.64 3.68
N ALA A 63 1.74 -4.67 2.78
CA ALA A 63 2.38 -4.79 1.48
C ALA A 63 3.89 -5.05 1.60
N HIS A 64 4.57 -4.38 2.54
CA HIS A 64 5.98 -4.66 2.85
C HIS A 64 6.21 -6.07 3.41
N LYS A 65 5.33 -6.55 4.29
CA LYS A 65 5.39 -7.92 4.82
C LYS A 65 5.24 -8.95 3.69
N GLN A 66 4.22 -8.79 2.85
CA GLN A 66 3.97 -9.67 1.70
C GLN A 66 5.15 -9.64 0.71
N ALA A 67 5.73 -8.47 0.45
CA ALA A 67 6.89 -8.34 -0.42
C ALA A 67 8.11 -9.11 0.13
N ARG A 68 8.36 -9.06 1.45
CA ARG A 68 9.45 -9.83 2.08
C ARG A 68 9.23 -11.34 1.96
N GLU A 69 8.02 -11.81 2.26
CA GLU A 69 7.67 -13.23 2.17
C GLU A 69 7.78 -13.77 0.74
N ASN A 70 7.37 -12.98 -0.25
CA ASN A 70 7.43 -13.38 -1.65
C ASN A 70 8.82 -13.22 -2.28
N ARG A 71 9.70 -12.40 -1.69
CA ARG A 71 11.09 -12.29 -2.13
C ARG A 71 11.83 -13.62 -1.96
N GLY A 72 11.68 -14.29 -0.81
CA GLY A 72 12.27 -15.62 -0.59
C GLY A 72 11.78 -16.65 -1.60
N LYS A 73 10.46 -16.68 -1.87
CA LYS A 73 9.87 -17.58 -2.88
C LYS A 73 10.33 -17.31 -4.31
N SER A 74 10.72 -16.07 -4.62
CA SER A 74 11.15 -15.68 -5.97
C SER A 74 12.62 -16.00 -6.26
N GLU A 75 13.45 -16.18 -5.22
CA GLU A 75 14.84 -16.64 -5.36
C GLU A 75 14.88 -18.16 -5.54
N ASP A 76 14.01 -18.91 -4.86
CA ASP A 76 13.89 -20.38 -4.99
C ASP A 76 13.33 -20.86 -6.34
N LEU A 77 12.74 -19.97 -7.15
CA LEU A 77 12.17 -20.30 -8.46
C LEU A 77 13.21 -20.35 -9.60
N HIS A 78 14.51 -20.23 -9.29
CA HIS A 78 15.62 -20.36 -10.24
C HIS A 78 16.35 -21.73 -10.18
N ILE A 79 15.72 -22.76 -9.61
CA ILE A 79 16.21 -24.16 -9.68
C ILE A 79 15.22 -25.00 -10.49
#